data_AF-A0A7W7L391-F1
#
_entry.id   AF-A0A7W7L391-F1
#
_cell.length_a   1.000
_cell.length_b   1.000
_cell.length_c   1.000
_cell.angle_alpha   90.00
_cell.angle_beta   90.00
_cell.angle_gamma   90.00
#
_symmetry.space_group_name_H-M   'P 1'
#
loop_
_entity.id
_entity.type
_entity.pdbx_description
1 polymer ?
#
loop_
_entity_poly.entity_id
_entity_poly.type
_entity_poly.pdbx_seq_one_letter_code
_entity_poly.pdbx_strand_id
1 'polypeptide(L)'
;MRSPGEFAAGAIPGAVNIPVDELRDRLADVPEGELVVHCAVGLRGHIAARILAAHGRRARNLDGGYRTWTAGTASGAAQTA
;
A
#
# COMPACT_ATOMS: atom_id res chain seq x y z
N MET A 1 -2.47 -1.82 -3.26
CA MET A 1 -3.83 -2.32 -2.90
C MET A 1 -4.95 -1.33 -3.23
N ARG A 2 -4.80 -0.50 -4.26
CA ARG A 2 -5.84 0.42 -4.77
C ARG A 2 -6.15 0.04 -6.21
N SER A 3 -7.29 0.48 -6.75
CA SER A 3 -7.59 0.27 -8.17
C SER A 3 -6.52 0.91 -9.06
N PRO A 4 -6.36 0.47 -10.32
CA PRO A 4 -5.43 1.09 -11.26
C PRO A 4 -5.66 2.59 -11.43
N GLY A 5 -6.92 3.04 -11.45
CA GLY A 5 -7.26 4.47 -11.55
C GLY A 5 -6.83 5.28 -10.33
N GLU A 6 -7.07 4.77 -9.11
CA GLU A 6 -6.59 5.41 -7.88
C GLU A 6 -5.06 5.45 -7.82
N PHE A 7 -4.38 4.42 -8.34
CA PHE A 7 -2.93 4.35 -8.37
C PHE A 7 -2.33 5.33 -9.38
N ALA A 8 -2.93 5.42 -10.57
CA ALA A 8 -2.54 6.37 -11.62
C ALA A 8 -2.74 7.83 -11.19
N ALA A 9 -3.75 8.12 -10.36
CA ALA A 9 -3.97 9.45 -9.79
C ALA A 9 -2.89 9.89 -8.77
N GLY A 10 -1.99 8.99 -8.38
CA GLY A 10 -0.84 9.28 -7.53
C GLY A 10 -0.53 8.11 -6.60
N ALA A 11 0.76 7.85 -6.37
CA ALA A 11 1.25 6.74 -5.56
C ALA A 11 2.52 7.11 -4.81
N ILE A 12 2.83 6.33 -3.77
CA ILE A 12 4.12 6.41 -3.08
C ILE A 12 5.21 5.97 -4.08
N PRO A 13 6.31 6.74 -4.25
CA PRO A 13 7.38 6.37 -5.17
C PRO A 13 7.89 4.95 -4.93
N GLY A 14 8.06 4.19 -6.01
CA GLY A 14 8.52 2.79 -5.96
C GLY A 14 7.44 1.76 -5.56
N ALA A 15 6.20 2.17 -5.32
CA ALA A 15 5.12 1.24 -5.00
C ALA A 15 4.75 0.37 -6.22
N VAL A 16 4.48 -0.92 -5.96
CA VAL A 16 3.91 -1.86 -6.94
C VAL A 16 2.38 -1.89 -6.78
N ASN A 17 1.64 -1.82 -7.89
CA ASN A 17 0.18 -1.90 -7.86
C ASN A 17 -0.33 -3.33 -8.08
N ILE A 18 -0.78 -3.93 -6.98
CA ILE A 18 -1.66 -5.12 -6.99
C ILE A 18 -2.96 -4.70 -6.28
N PRO A 19 -4.11 -4.65 -6.97
CA PRO A 19 -5.41 -4.44 -6.34
C PRO A 19 -5.74 -5.53 -5.32
N VAL A 20 -6.43 -5.19 -4.23
CA VAL A 20 -6.69 -6.15 -3.15
C VAL A 20 -7.57 -7.32 -3.60
N ASP A 21 -8.47 -7.06 -4.55
CA ASP A 21 -9.39 -8.07 -5.08
C ASP A 21 -8.67 -9.09 -5.98
N GLU A 22 -7.55 -8.69 -6.60
CA GLU A 22 -6.70 -9.56 -7.44
C GLU A 22 -5.59 -10.24 -6.65
N LEU A 23 -5.34 -9.81 -5.40
CA LEU A 23 -4.14 -10.19 -4.65
C LEU A 23 -4.02 -11.70 -4.42
N ARG A 24 -5.15 -12.41 -4.20
CA ARG A 24 -5.15 -13.85 -3.97
C ARG A 24 -4.70 -14.64 -5.21
N ASP A 25 -5.15 -14.20 -6.37
CA ASP A 25 -4.83 -14.86 -7.65
C ASP A 25 -3.43 -14.50 -8.13
N ARG A 26 -2.87 -13.39 -7.64
CA ARG A 26 -1.58 -12.83 -8.04
C ARG A 26 -0.51 -12.91 -6.96
N LEU A 27 -0.62 -13.87 -6.04
CA LEU A 27 0.37 -14.03 -4.95
C LEU A 27 1.80 -14.24 -5.45
N ALA A 28 1.97 -14.88 -6.61
CA ALA A 28 3.27 -15.09 -7.25
C ALA A 28 3.93 -13.79 -7.74
N ASP A 29 3.13 -12.74 -8.01
CA ASP A 29 3.63 -11.44 -8.46
C ASP A 29 4.09 -10.57 -7.28
N VAL A 30 3.84 -10.99 -6.04
CA VAL A 30 4.18 -10.22 -4.83
C VAL A 30 5.68 -10.35 -4.54
N PRO A 31 6.45 -9.24 -4.54
CA PRO A 31 7.89 -9.26 -4.28
C PRO A 31 8.25 -9.98 -2.99
N GLU A 32 9.40 -10.66 -2.95
CA GLU A 32 9.87 -11.37 -1.75
C GLU A 32 10.35 -10.42 -0.63
N GLY A 33 10.43 -10.95 0.60
CA GLY A 33 10.95 -10.22 1.76
C GLY A 33 9.90 -9.54 2.64
N GLU A 34 10.31 -8.49 3.35
CA GLU A 34 9.40 -7.70 4.20
C GLU A 34 8.60 -6.70 3.38
N LEU A 35 7.26 -6.76 3.50
CA LEU A 35 6.35 -5.94 2.73
C LEU A 35 5.73 -4.84 3.57
N VAL A 36 5.58 -3.66 2.98
CA VAL A 36 4.67 -2.63 3.47
C VAL A 36 3.55 -2.48 2.47
N VAL A 37 2.32 -2.70 2.91
CA VAL A 37 1.13 -2.60 2.07
C VAL A 37 0.33 -1.36 2.43
N HIS A 38 -0.26 -0.73 1.43
CA HIS A 38 -1.10 0.44 1.65
C HIS A 38 -2.26 0.50 0.65
N CYS A 39 -3.33 1.18 1.07
CA CYS A 39 -4.41 1.59 0.19
C CYS A 39 -4.64 3.10 0.33
N ALA A 40 -5.84 3.60 0.04
CA ALA A 40 -6.16 5.01 0.22
C ALA A 40 -6.11 5.46 1.69
N VAL A 41 -6.68 4.66 2.60
CA VAL A 41 -6.92 5.04 4.02
C VAL A 41 -6.52 3.97 5.05
N GLY A 42 -5.92 2.85 4.61
CA GLY A 42 -5.49 1.76 5.48
C GLY A 42 -6.39 0.51 5.46
N LEU A 43 -7.71 0.62 5.25
CA LEU A 43 -8.64 -0.53 5.31
C LEU A 43 -8.28 -1.69 4.37
N ARG A 44 -8.16 -1.44 3.06
CA ARG A 44 -7.78 -2.48 2.08
C ARG A 44 -6.33 -2.94 2.27
N GLY A 45 -5.48 -2.10 2.85
CA GLY A 45 -4.11 -2.46 3.22
C GLY A 45 -4.09 -3.47 4.37
N HIS A 46 -4.96 -3.30 5.38
CA HIS A 46 -5.16 -4.27 6.44
C HIS A 46 -5.60 -5.63 5.89
N ILE A 47 -6.60 -5.64 5.00
CA ILE A 47 -7.06 -6.87 4.33
C ILE A 47 -5.91 -7.56 3.60
N ALA A 48 -5.13 -6.81 2.81
CA ALA A 48 -3.98 -7.34 2.10
C ALA A 48 -2.92 -7.93 3.05
N ALA A 49 -2.62 -7.25 4.17
CA ALA A 49 -1.68 -7.76 5.17
C ALA A 49 -2.16 -9.09 5.78
N ARG A 50 -3.47 -9.23 6.04
CA ARG A 50 -4.06 -10.50 6.53
C ARG A 50 -3.99 -11.62 5.49
N ILE A 51 -4.27 -11.31 4.22
CA ILE A 51 -4.15 -12.28 3.12
C ILE A 51 -2.70 -12.77 3.01
N LEU A 52 -1.74 -11.85 3.00
CA LEU A 52 -0.32 -12.17 2.89
C LEU A 52 0.18 -12.98 4.09
N ALA A 53 -0.21 -12.60 5.31
CA ALA A 53 0.13 -13.34 6.52
C ALA A 53 -0.42 -14.78 6.50
N ALA A 54 -1.63 -15.00 5.99
CA ALA A 54 -2.21 -16.33 5.84
C ALA A 54 -1.41 -17.23 4.87
N HIS A 55 -0.61 -16.64 3.99
CA HIS A 55 0.29 -17.34 3.06
C HIS A 55 1.75 -17.30 3.51
N GLY A 56 2.01 -17.08 4.81
CA GLY A 56 3.35 -17.08 5.38
C GLY A 56 4.22 -15.87 5.00
N ARG A 57 3.63 -14.84 4.38
CA ARG A 57 4.35 -13.62 3.97
C ARG A 57 4.35 -12.59 5.10
N ARG A 58 5.49 -11.92 5.30
CA ARG A 58 5.65 -10.86 6.31
C ARG A 58 5.24 -9.50 5.73
N ALA A 59 4.05 -9.03 6.10
CA ALA A 59 3.52 -7.74 5.63
C ALA A 59 3.04 -6.85 6.78
N ARG A 60 3.38 -5.57 6.71
CA ARG A 60 2.90 -4.51 7.63
C ARG A 60 1.98 -3.56 6.86
N ASN A 61 0.89 -3.12 7.50
CA ASN A 61 -0.01 -2.13 6.91
C ASN A 61 0.48 -0.71 7.22
N LEU A 62 0.53 0.15 6.21
CA LEU A 62 0.72 1.58 6.40
C LEU A 62 -0.58 2.19 6.91
N ASP A 63 -0.60 2.55 8.19
CA ASP A 63 -1.77 3.15 8.82
C ASP A 63 -2.10 4.52 8.20
N GLY A 64 -3.38 4.84 8.09
CA GLY A 64 -3.89 6.03 7.38
C GLY A 64 -3.70 6.02 5.86
N GLY A 65 -2.92 5.07 5.31
CA GLY A 65 -2.74 4.86 3.88
C GLY A 65 -2.13 6.04 3.12
N TYR A 66 -2.37 6.07 1.82
CA TYR A 66 -1.83 7.08 0.91
C TYR A 66 -2.22 8.51 1.31
N ARG A 67 -3.46 8.73 1.79
CA ARG A 67 -3.93 10.07 2.16
C ARG A 67 -3.11 10.66 3.31
N THR A 68 -2.88 9.89 4.37
CA THR A 68 -2.06 10.34 5.51
C THR A 68 -0.60 10.55 5.08
N TRP A 69 -0.06 9.66 4.25
CA TRP A 69 1.29 9.83 3.70
C TRP A 69 1.42 11.15 2.92
N THR A 70 0.50 11.43 2.00
CA THR A 70 0.52 12.67 1.21
C THR A 70 0.39 13.93 2.06
N ALA A 71 -0.48 13.90 3.09
CA ALA A 71 -0.66 15.01 4.00
C ALA A 71 0.64 15.27 4.79
N GLY A 72 1.26 14.21 5.31
CA GLY A 72 2.54 14.30 6.03
C GLY A 72 3.68 14.84 5.17
N THR A 73 3.79 14.40 3.91
CA THR A 73 4.83 14.90 2.99
C THR A 73 4.63 16.38 2.63
N ALA A 74 3.37 16.83 2.49
CA ALA A 74 3.08 18.23 2.24
C ALA A 74 3.43 19.11 3.45
N SER A 75 3.12 18.64 4.67
CA SER A 75 3.51 19.34 5.89
C SER A 75 5.02 19.38 6.09
N GLY A 76 5.74 18.30 5.76
CA GLY A 76 7.21 18.27 5.84
C GLY A 76 7.89 19.22 4.86
N ALA A 77 7.41 19.29 3.62
CA ALA A 77 7.93 20.21 2.61
C ALA A 77 7.71 21.69 2.96
N ALA A 78 6.64 22.01 3.70
CA ALA A 78 6.33 23.36 4.16
C ALA A 78 7.16 23.82 5.37
N GLN A 79 7.90 22.92 6.03
CA GLN A 79 8.70 23.22 7.24
C GLN A 79 10.20 23.44 6.94
N THR A 80 10.64 23.24 5.70
CA THR A 80 12.04 23.41 5.27
C THR A 80 12.28 24.65 4.41
N ALA A 81 11.34 25.61 4.42
CA ALA A 81 11.45 26.92 3.75
C ALA A 81 11.41 28.03 4.80
#